data_AF-A0A358QNU1-F1
#
_entry.id   AF-A0A358QNU1-F1
#
_cell.length_a   1.000
_cell.length_b   1.000
_cell.length_c   1.000
_cell.angle_alpha   90.00
_cell.angle_beta   90.00
_cell.angle_gamma   90.00
#
_symmetry.space_group_name_H-M   'P 1'
#
loop_
_entity.id
_entity.type
_entity.pdbx_description
1 polymer ?
#
loop_
_entity_poly.entity_id
_entity_poly.type
_entity_poly.pdbx_seq_one_letter_code
_entity_poly.pdbx_strand_id
1 'polypeptide(L)' 'TGVFIQVTTTESVDAPIPGRPFTFAVLEQAQAEGDLQSLRTHGRRVIRLRIDGELGGTLERLAHSVRQAPVGSTA' A
#
# COMPACT_ATOMS: atom_id res chain seq x y z
N THR A 1 9.76 -17.78 -0.30
CA THR A 1 8.38 -17.25 -0.45
C THR A 1 8.23 -16.04 0.46
N GLY A 2 7.38 -15.07 0.14
CA GLY A 2 7.21 -13.84 0.94
C GLY A 2 5.74 -13.46 1.10
N VAL A 3 5.45 -12.54 2.02
CA VAL A 3 4.15 -11.85 2.15
C VAL A 3 4.42 -10.37 1.94
N PHE A 4 3.57 -9.72 1.15
CA PHE A 4 3.66 -8.30 0.83
C PHE A 4 2.50 -7.57 1.48
N ILE A 5 2.76 -6.34 1.92
CA ILE A 5 1.74 -5.43 2.42
C ILE A 5 1.81 -4.19 1.54
N GLN A 6 0.73 -3.89 0.83
CA GLN A 6 0.57 -2.63 0.15
C GLN A 6 -0.18 -1.68 1.07
N VAL A 7 0.43 -0.54 1.39
CA VAL A 7 -0.18 0.49 2.24
C VAL A 7 -0.57 1.68 1.35
N THR A 8 -1.81 2.14 1.49
CA THR A 8 -2.36 3.29 0.76
C THR A 8 -3.04 4.25 1.73
N THR A 9 -3.15 5.53 1.37
CA THR A 9 -3.85 6.57 2.15
C THR A 9 -4.98 7.20 1.34
N THR A 10 -5.94 7.82 2.01
CA THR A 10 -7.01 8.62 1.41
C THR A 10 -6.72 10.11 1.42
N GLU A 11 -5.83 10.58 2.30
CA GLU A 11 -5.34 11.96 2.27
C GLU A 11 -4.31 12.11 1.16
N SER A 12 -4.72 12.76 0.07
CA SER A 12 -3.81 13.28 -0.94
C SER A 12 -4.16 14.74 -1.21
N VAL A 13 -3.16 15.62 -1.15
CA VAL A 13 -3.30 16.95 -1.72
C VAL A 13 -3.30 16.76 -3.23
N ASP A 14 -4.48 16.88 -3.84
CA ASP A 14 -4.55 16.68 -5.28
C ASP A 14 -3.97 17.89 -6.02
N ALA A 15 -2.99 17.63 -6.87
CA ALA A 15 -2.29 18.64 -7.63
C ALA A 15 -2.34 18.31 -9.12
N PRO A 16 -2.62 19.30 -9.99
CA PRO A 16 -2.59 19.07 -11.43
C PRO A 16 -1.16 18.78 -11.90
N ILE A 17 -1.03 17.89 -12.87
CA ILE A 17 0.24 17.65 -13.56
C ILE A 17 0.23 18.48 -14.85
N PRO A 18 1.18 19.42 -15.05
CA PRO A 18 1.22 20.23 -16.26
C PRO A 18 1.23 19.39 -17.55
N GLY A 19 0.30 19.67 -18.46
CA GLY A 19 0.20 18.98 -19.74
C GLY A 19 -0.24 17.52 -19.66
N ARG A 20 -0.91 17.10 -18.58
CA ARG A 20 -1.56 15.79 -18.47
C ARG A 20 -3.05 15.92 -18.21
N PRO A 21 -3.87 14.98 -18.69
CA PRO A 21 -5.32 14.99 -18.47
C PRO A 21 -5.72 14.42 -17.09
N PHE A 22 -4.75 14.15 -16.20
CA PHE A 22 -4.96 13.58 -14.89
C PHE A 22 -4.07 14.27 -13.85
N THR A 23 -4.43 14.11 -12.58
CA THR A 23 -3.75 14.74 -11.45
C THR A 23 -2.79 13.78 -10.75
N PHE A 24 -2.01 14.28 -9.79
CA PHE A 24 -1.12 13.45 -8.99
C PHE A 24 -1.88 12.40 -8.18
N ALA A 25 -3.06 12.71 -7.62
CA ALA A 25 -3.85 11.72 -6.89
C ALA A 25 -4.32 10.58 -7.80
N VAL A 26 -4.76 10.89 -9.02
CA VAL A 26 -5.14 9.87 -10.01
C VAL A 26 -3.95 8.99 -10.38
N LEU A 27 -2.78 9.59 -10.59
CA LEU A 27 -1.56 8.85 -10.92
C LEU A 27 -1.12 7.92 -9.78
N GLU A 28 -1.13 8.41 -8.54
CA GLU A 28 -0.80 7.63 -7.35
C GLU A 28 -1.74 6.42 -7.20
N GLN A 29 -3.05 6.64 -7.35
CA GLN A 29 -4.04 5.57 -7.28
C GLN A 29 -3.83 4.51 -8.36
N ALA A 30 -3.54 4.95 -9.59
CA ALA A 30 -3.26 4.05 -10.71
C ALA A 30 -1.98 3.22 -10.47
N GLN A 31 -0.93 3.84 -9.91
CA GLN A 31 0.31 3.14 -9.55
C GLN A 31 0.06 2.09 -8.45
N ALA A 32 -0.66 2.45 -7.39
CA ALA A 32 -1.03 1.50 -6.34
C ALA A 32 -1.82 0.31 -6.90
N GLU A 33 -2.76 0.53 -7.83
CA GLU A 33 -3.47 -0.60 -8.45
C GLU A 33 -2.55 -1.46 -9.33
N GLY A 34 -1.67 -0.85 -10.11
CA GLY A 34 -0.68 -1.55 -10.94
C GLY A 34 0.27 -2.45 -10.12
N ASP A 35 0.76 -1.95 -8.98
CA ASP A 35 1.61 -2.72 -8.07
C ASP A 35 0.88 -3.94 -7.50
N LEU A 36 -0.38 -3.77 -7.10
CA LEU A 36 -1.21 -4.86 -6.58
C LEU A 36 -1.46 -5.93 -7.65
N GLN A 37 -1.80 -5.49 -8.87
CA GLN A 37 -2.02 -6.39 -10.00
C GLN A 37 -0.75 -7.16 -10.35
N SER A 38 0.41 -6.50 -10.35
CA SER A 38 1.70 -7.14 -10.60
C SER A 38 1.99 -8.22 -9.57
N LEU A 39 1.84 -7.92 -8.27
CA LEU A 39 2.03 -8.91 -7.19
C LEU A 39 1.09 -10.12 -7.35
N ARG A 40 -0.19 -9.88 -7.63
CA ARG A 40 -1.19 -10.94 -7.84
C ARG A 40 -0.87 -11.80 -9.05
N THR A 41 -0.49 -11.18 -10.17
CA THR A 41 -0.16 -11.89 -11.42
C THR A 41 1.04 -12.80 -11.24
N HIS A 42 2.00 -12.42 -10.40
CA HIS A 42 3.16 -13.25 -10.05
C HIS A 42 2.89 -14.25 -8.90
N GLY A 43 1.62 -14.48 -8.54
CA GLY A 43 1.23 -15.42 -7.49
C GLY A 43 1.72 -15.04 -6.09
N ARG A 44 2.03 -13.76 -5.84
CA ARG A 44 2.53 -13.30 -4.54
C ARG A 44 1.36 -13.08 -3.58
N ARG A 45 1.56 -13.49 -2.33
CA ARG A 45 0.63 -13.19 -1.23
C ARG A 45 0.74 -11.71 -0.89
N VAL A 46 -0.34 -10.96 -1.09
CA VAL A 46 -0.39 -9.52 -0.83
C VAL A 46 -1.66 -9.17 -0.06
N ILE A 47 -1.51 -8.35 0.98
CA ILE A 47 -2.62 -7.71 1.69
C ILE A 47 -2.57 -6.22 1.35
N ARG A 48 -3.71 -5.64 0.98
CA ARG A 48 -3.83 -4.18 0.81
C ARG A 48 -4.46 -3.58 2.06
N LEU A 49 -3.75 -2.63 2.67
CA LEU A 49 -4.20 -1.85 3.79
C LEU A 49 -4.41 -0.40 3.33
N ARG A 50 -5.56 0.15 3.68
CA ARG A 50 -5.85 1.57 3.54
C ARG A 50 -5.81 2.19 4.93
N ILE A 51 -4.98 3.20 5.10
CA ILE A 51 -4.88 3.99 6.32
C ILE A 51 -5.68 5.26 6.08
N ASP A 52 -6.69 5.47 6.92
CA ASP A 52 -7.45 6.72 6.98
C ASP A 52 -7.04 7.45 8.27
N GLY A 53 -6.85 8.78 8.19
CA GLY A 53 -6.45 9.60 9.34
C GLY A 53 -4.93 9.65 9.57
N GLU A 54 -4.51 9.65 10.84
CA GLU A 54 -3.12 9.91 11.23
C GLU A 54 -2.16 8.81 10.74
N LEU A 55 -1.29 9.17 9.78
CA LEU A 55 -0.46 8.21 9.04
C LEU A 55 0.75 7.72 9.83
N GLY A 56 1.46 8.62 10.52
CA GLY A 56 2.73 8.32 11.18
C GLY A 56 2.59 7.30 12.30
N GLY A 57 1.76 7.58 13.29
CA GLY A 57 1.47 6.68 14.40
C GLY A 57 0.76 5.41 13.95
N THR A 58 -0.06 5.44 12.88
CA THR A 58 -0.64 4.21 12.32
C THR A 58 0.42 3.32 11.66
N LEU A 59 1.36 3.89 10.90
CA LEU A 59 2.48 3.16 10.33
C LEU A 59 3.40 2.58 11.42
N GLU A 60 3.66 3.33 12.49
CA GLU A 60 4.44 2.84 13.64
C GLU A 60 3.76 1.63 14.31
N ARG A 61 2.44 1.72 14.55
CA ARG A 61 1.65 0.60 15.09
C ARG A 61 1.69 -0.61 14.17
N LEU A 62 1.50 -0.41 12.86
CA LEU A 62 1.57 -1.48 11.87
C LEU A 62 2.95 -2.15 11.87
N ALA A 63 4.02 -1.36 11.85
CA ALA A 63 5.38 -1.87 11.88
C ALA A 63 5.69 -2.62 13.19
N HIS A 64 5.18 -2.14 14.32
CA HIS A 64 5.26 -2.87 15.59
C HIS A 64 4.54 -4.21 15.50
N SER A 65 3.28 -4.25 15.04
CA SER A 65 2.51 -5.49 14.89
C SER A 65 3.18 -6.50 13.96
N VAL A 66 3.75 -6.05 12.84
CA VAL A 66 4.48 -6.93 11.92
C VAL A 66 5.74 -7.51 12.58
N ARG A 67 6.47 -6.73 13.38
CA ARG A 67 7.66 -7.21 14.12
C ARG A 67 7.32 -8.21 15.23
N GLN A 68 6.17 -8.04 15.87
CA GLN A 68 5.69 -8.96 16.91
C GLN A 68 4.94 -10.17 16.35
N ALA A 69 4.65 -10.19 15.05
CA ALA A 69 3.93 -11.29 14.44
C ALA A 69 4.75 -12.58 14.58
N PRO A 70 4.17 -13.66 15.13
CA PRO A 70 4.87 -14.93 15.20
C PRO A 70 5.20 -15.39 13.78
N VAL A 71 6.44 -15.85 13.57
CA VAL A 71 6.81 -16.50 12.32
C VAL A 71 5.92 -17.73 12.19
N GLY A 72 5.01 -17.72 11.22
CA GLY A 72 4.10 -18.83 11.01
C GLY A 72 4.89 -20.12 10.82
N SER A 73 4.65 -21.10 11.68
CA SER A 73 5.17 -22.46 11.54
C SER A 73 4.59 -23.05 10.26
N THR A 74 5.40 -23.13 9.22
CA THR A 74 5.12 -23.97 8.06
C THR A 74 5.44 -25.41 8.47
N ALA A 75 4.40 -26.13 8.89
CA ALA A 75 4.38 -27.59 8.82
C ALA A 75 4.25 -28.02 7.36
#